data_AF-A0A3D5F5N3-F1
#
_entry.id   AF-A0A3D5F5N3-F1
#
_cell.length_a   1.000
_cell.length_b   1.000
_cell.length_c   1.000
_cell.angle_alpha   90.00
_cell.angle_beta   90.00
_cell.angle_gamma   90.00
#
_symmetry.space_group_name_H-M   'P 1'
#
loop_
_entity.id
_entity.type
_entity.pdbx_description
1 polymer ?
#
loop_
_entity_poly.entity_id
_entity_poly.type
_entity_poly.pdbx_seq_one_letter_code
_entity_poly.pdbx_strand_id
1 'polypeptide(L)'
;MTKPLNIVFAGTPDFAATHLTGLLNSQHNVIAVYTQPDRPAGRGKKLTPSATKQVAEAHNIPVYQPASLKNEEAQQELAALKPDIMVVVAYGLLLPKAVLDIPARGCINVHGSILPRWRGAAPIQRSIWAGDKETGVTIMQMDE
;
A
#
# COMPACT_ATOMS: atom_id res chain seq x y z
N MET A 1 27.27 -6.98 -1.49
CA MET A 1 25.92 -6.82 -0.91
C MET A 1 25.08 -6.01 -1.87
N THR A 2 23.82 -6.38 -2.09
CA THR A 2 22.91 -5.63 -2.96
C THR A 2 22.56 -4.29 -2.32
N LYS A 3 22.44 -3.24 -3.13
CA LYS A 3 22.09 -1.89 -2.67
C LYS A 3 20.66 -1.89 -2.09
N PRO A 4 20.41 -1.29 -0.91
CA PRO A 4 19.06 -1.00 -0.42
C PRO A 4 18.21 -0.27 -1.47
N LEU A 5 16.95 -0.66 -1.60
CA LEU A 5 15.98 0.02 -2.44
C LEU A 5 15.30 1.14 -1.65
N ASN A 6 15.01 2.23 -2.34
CA ASN A 6 14.12 3.29 -1.87
C ASN A 6 12.66 2.90 -2.19
N ILE A 7 11.89 2.64 -1.16
CA ILE A 7 10.53 2.13 -1.22
C ILE A 7 9.55 3.23 -0.87
N VAL A 8 8.55 3.43 -1.72
CA VAL A 8 7.29 4.08 -1.34
C VAL A 8 6.31 2.98 -0.93
N PHE A 9 5.74 3.09 0.25
CA PHE A 9 4.72 2.15 0.72
C PHE A 9 3.33 2.79 0.58
N ALA A 10 2.34 2.06 0.05
CA ALA A 10 0.97 2.54 -0.05
C ALA A 10 0.00 1.55 0.58
N GLY A 11 -0.68 1.95 1.65
CA GLY A 11 -1.59 1.07 2.37
C GLY A 11 -2.35 1.78 3.48
N THR A 12 -3.40 1.14 4.00
CA THR A 12 -4.32 1.81 4.94
C THR A 12 -4.65 0.98 6.18
N PRO A 13 -5.25 -0.22 6.08
CA PRO A 13 -5.70 -0.96 7.26
C PRO A 13 -4.54 -1.62 8.02
N ASP A 14 -4.85 -2.27 9.15
CA ASP A 14 -3.89 -3.01 9.96
C ASP A 14 -3.11 -4.06 9.14
N PHE A 15 -3.78 -4.71 8.19
CA PHE A 15 -3.13 -5.63 7.25
C PHE A 15 -1.95 -4.97 6.53
N ALA A 16 -2.10 -3.71 6.09
CA ALA A 16 -1.02 -2.98 5.46
C ALA A 16 0.04 -2.52 6.47
N ALA A 17 -0.36 -2.08 7.66
CA ALA A 17 0.55 -1.66 8.71
C ALA A 17 1.56 -2.77 9.09
N THR A 18 1.12 -4.03 9.15
CA THR A 18 2.01 -5.18 9.38
C THR A 18 3.09 -5.32 8.30
N HIS A 19 2.74 -5.09 7.02
CA HIS A 19 3.70 -5.15 5.92
C HIS A 19 4.69 -3.98 5.97
N LEU A 20 4.22 -2.78 6.32
CA LEU A 20 5.09 -1.63 6.54
C LEU A 20 6.12 -1.94 7.63
N THR A 21 5.70 -2.43 8.79
CA THR A 21 6.63 -2.84 9.87
C THR A 21 7.63 -3.89 9.40
N GLY A 22 7.20 -4.87 8.59
CA GLY A 22 8.12 -5.85 7.98
C GLY A 22 9.19 -5.21 7.10
N LEU A 23 8.83 -4.20 6.29
CA LEU A 23 9.78 -3.45 5.46
C LEU A 23 10.73 -2.58 6.29
N LEU A 24 10.26 -1.98 7.38
CA LEU A 24 11.09 -1.17 8.28
C LEU A 24 12.15 -2.00 9.01
N ASN A 25 11.88 -3.28 9.23
CA ASN A 25 12.83 -4.24 9.80
C ASN A 25 13.73 -4.91 8.73
N SER A 26 13.63 -4.48 7.47
CA SER A 26 14.44 -5.00 6.37
C SER A 26 15.66 -4.10 6.10
N GLN A 27 16.49 -4.50 5.14
CA GLN A 27 17.62 -3.70 4.67
C GLN A 27 17.23 -2.52 3.76
N HIS A 28 15.95 -2.33 3.46
CA HIS A 28 15.45 -1.33 2.51
C HIS A 28 15.03 -0.03 3.19
N ASN A 29 15.00 1.06 2.43
CA ASN A 29 14.64 2.38 2.94
C ASN A 29 13.19 2.70 2.57
N VAL A 30 12.29 2.75 3.56
CA VAL A 30 10.94 3.28 3.32
C VAL A 30 11.01 4.80 3.38
N ILE A 31 10.96 5.45 2.22
CA ILE A 31 11.19 6.90 2.09
C ILE A 31 9.90 7.72 2.20
N ALA A 32 8.74 7.11 1.96
CA ALA A 32 7.44 7.74 2.10
C ALA A 32 6.33 6.70 2.26
N VAL A 33 5.25 7.10 2.92
CA VAL A 33 4.05 6.30 3.13
C VAL A 33 2.84 7.03 2.57
N TYR A 34 2.10 6.36 1.69
CA TYR A 34 0.81 6.81 1.16
C TYR A 34 -0.31 6.05 1.87
N THR A 35 -1.30 6.77 2.38
CA THR A 35 -2.49 6.17 2.99
C THR A 35 -3.74 6.98 2.66
N GLN A 36 -4.92 6.43 2.88
CA GLN A 36 -6.17 7.18 2.73
C GLN A 36 -6.19 8.38 3.68
N PRO A 37 -6.84 9.50 3.31
CA PRO A 37 -7.19 10.57 4.24
C PRO A 37 -7.87 10.02 5.49
N ASP A 38 -7.65 10.67 6.63
CA ASP A 38 -8.26 10.25 7.89
C ASP A 38 -9.78 10.27 7.77
N ARG A 39 -10.44 9.21 8.23
CA ARG A 39 -11.91 9.07 8.15
C ARG A 39 -12.52 8.94 9.54
N PRO A 40 -13.77 9.39 9.72
CA PRO A 40 -14.53 9.11 10.92
C PRO A 40 -14.69 7.61 11.14
N ALA A 41 -14.32 7.12 12.33
CA ALA A 41 -14.41 5.69 12.68
C ALA A 41 -14.98 5.48 14.10
N GLY A 42 -15.46 4.27 14.36
CA GLY A 42 -15.96 3.84 15.67
C GLY A 42 -17.25 4.54 16.13
N ARG A 43 -17.64 4.27 17.38
CA ARG A 43 -18.78 4.95 18.02
C ARG A 43 -18.39 6.40 18.31
N GLY A 44 -19.19 7.35 17.83
CA GLY A 44 -18.91 8.79 17.95
C GLY A 44 -18.18 9.41 16.76
N LYS A 45 -17.80 8.64 15.73
CA LYS A 45 -17.30 9.13 14.44
C LYS A 45 -16.16 10.16 14.56
N LYS A 46 -15.23 9.95 15.49
CA LYS A 46 -14.04 10.81 15.59
C LYS A 46 -13.12 10.55 14.41
N LEU A 47 -12.50 11.60 13.89
CA LEU A 47 -11.47 11.50 12.87
C LEU A 47 -10.33 10.65 13.43
N THR A 48 -10.07 9.51 12.80
CA THR A 48 -9.07 8.54 13.30
C THR A 48 -8.04 8.30 12.20
N PRO A 49 -6.73 8.42 12.51
CA PRO A 49 -5.69 8.12 11.55
C PRO A 49 -5.69 6.63 11.22
N SER A 50 -5.39 6.30 9.96
CA SER A 50 -5.22 4.92 9.53
C SER A 50 -4.12 4.20 10.33
N ALA A 51 -4.22 2.87 10.46
CA ALA A 51 -3.19 2.08 11.13
C ALA A 51 -1.80 2.26 10.48
N THR A 52 -1.77 2.37 9.14
CA THR A 52 -0.54 2.61 8.39
C THR A 52 0.06 3.99 8.68
N LYS A 53 -0.79 5.03 8.82
CA LYS A 53 -0.36 6.39 9.21
C LYS A 53 0.30 6.39 10.59
N GLN A 54 -0.33 5.74 11.57
CA GLN A 54 0.19 5.68 12.93
C GLN A 54 1.60 5.05 12.98
N VAL A 55 1.83 3.97 12.23
CA VAL A 55 3.15 3.34 12.12
C VAL A 55 4.17 4.28 11.47
N ALA A 56 3.80 4.95 10.39
CA ALA A 56 4.68 5.88 9.68
C ALA A 56 5.10 7.07 10.56
N GLU A 57 4.13 7.69 11.25
CA GLU A 57 4.38 8.80 12.17
C GLU A 57 5.28 8.39 13.34
N ALA A 58 5.07 7.20 13.91
CA ALA A 58 5.92 6.67 14.99
C ALA A 58 7.38 6.46 14.57
N HIS A 59 7.64 6.28 13.27
CA HIS A 59 8.98 6.10 12.71
C HIS A 59 9.50 7.36 11.99
N ASN A 60 8.79 8.49 12.09
CA ASN A 60 9.13 9.77 11.43
C ASN A 60 9.24 9.67 9.90
N ILE A 61 8.40 8.84 9.28
CA ILE A 61 8.35 8.68 7.83
C ILE A 61 7.34 9.68 7.24
N PRO A 62 7.68 10.41 6.17
CA PRO A 62 6.75 11.31 5.51
C PRO A 62 5.45 10.59 5.08
N VAL A 63 4.31 11.19 5.43
CA VAL A 63 2.98 10.65 5.11
C VAL A 63 2.28 11.51 4.07
N TYR A 64 1.77 10.86 3.02
CA TYR A 64 1.01 11.46 1.93
C TYR A 64 -0.42 10.91 1.95
N GLN A 65 -1.42 11.80 1.91
CA GLN A 65 -2.84 11.44 1.95
C GLN A 65 -3.63 12.06 0.79
N PRO A 66 -3.25 11.81 -0.47
CA PRO A 66 -4.01 12.33 -1.60
C PRO A 66 -5.41 11.70 -1.62
N ALA A 67 -6.42 12.49 -2.00
CA ALA A 67 -7.77 11.96 -2.24
C ALA A 67 -7.84 11.13 -3.53
N SER A 68 -6.90 11.35 -4.46
CA SER A 68 -6.81 10.68 -5.76
C SER A 68 -5.38 10.75 -6.27
N LEU A 69 -4.94 9.71 -6.98
CA LEU A 69 -3.64 9.66 -7.67
C LEU A 69 -3.72 10.08 -9.15
N LYS A 70 -4.90 10.55 -9.60
CA LYS A 70 -5.12 11.00 -10.98
C LYS A 70 -4.66 12.43 -11.24
N ASN A 71 -4.50 13.24 -10.20
CA ASN A 71 -4.07 14.64 -10.37
C ASN A 71 -2.56 14.72 -10.59
N GLU A 72 -2.14 15.76 -11.32
CA GLU A 72 -0.73 15.97 -11.65
C GLU A 72 0.11 16.28 -10.41
N GLU A 73 -0.47 16.98 -9.43
CA GLU A 73 0.21 17.33 -8.18
C GLU A 73 0.68 16.09 -7.41
N ALA A 74 -0.20 15.11 -7.14
CA ALA A 74 0.20 13.89 -6.43
C ALA A 74 1.18 13.03 -7.25
N GLN A 75 1.09 13.07 -8.58
CA GLN A 75 2.04 12.39 -9.46
C GLN A 75 3.43 13.05 -9.41
N GLN A 76 3.49 14.39 -9.40
CA GLN A 76 4.73 15.13 -9.27
C GLN A 76 5.37 14.94 -7.90
N GLU A 77 4.57 14.94 -6.83
CA GLU A 77 5.04 14.61 -5.47
C GLU A 77 5.68 13.22 -5.43
N LEU A 78 5.01 12.21 -5.99
CA LEU A 78 5.54 10.84 -6.04
C LEU A 78 6.80 10.75 -6.90
N ALA A 79 6.83 11.43 -8.05
CA ALA A 79 7.99 11.43 -8.94
C ALA A 79 9.21 12.11 -8.31
N ALA A 80 9.00 13.18 -7.53
CA ALA A 80 10.07 13.89 -6.84
C ALA A 80 10.80 13.02 -5.81
N LEU A 81 10.11 12.02 -5.24
CA LEU A 81 10.70 11.05 -4.30
C LEU A 81 11.70 10.09 -4.96
N LYS A 82 11.64 9.91 -6.29
CA LYS A 82 12.48 9.00 -7.08
C LYS A 82 12.54 7.57 -6.50
N PRO A 83 11.39 6.90 -6.30
CA PRO A 83 11.36 5.55 -5.73
C PRO A 83 11.96 4.51 -6.67
N ASP A 84 12.65 3.52 -6.11
CA ASP A 84 13.05 2.33 -6.86
C ASP A 84 11.84 1.42 -7.11
N ILE A 85 10.93 1.33 -6.14
CA ILE A 85 9.72 0.49 -6.20
C ILE A 85 8.62 1.08 -5.31
N MET A 86 7.36 0.85 -5.68
CA MET A 86 6.20 1.12 -4.83
C MET A 86 5.56 -0.19 -4.38
N VAL A 87 5.41 -0.37 -3.06
CA VAL A 87 4.76 -1.55 -2.46
C VAL A 87 3.36 -1.17 -2.02
N VAL A 88 2.35 -1.76 -2.66
CA VAL A 88 0.94 -1.45 -2.45
C VAL A 88 0.26 -2.58 -1.68
N VAL A 89 -0.38 -2.27 -0.56
CA VAL A 89 -1.07 -3.25 0.29
C VAL A 89 -2.39 -2.64 0.78
N ALA A 90 -3.52 -3.13 0.29
CA ALA A 90 -4.85 -2.69 0.73
C ALA A 90 -5.03 -1.14 0.78
N TYR A 91 -4.59 -0.42 -0.26
CA TYR A 91 -4.54 1.04 -0.28
C TYR A 91 -5.89 1.73 -0.61
N GLY A 92 -6.70 1.11 -1.47
CA GLY A 92 -8.05 1.58 -1.78
C GLY A 92 -8.16 2.75 -2.77
N LEU A 93 -7.05 3.33 -3.25
CA LEU A 93 -7.06 4.18 -4.45
C LEU A 93 -6.63 3.37 -5.67
N LEU A 94 -7.20 3.72 -6.82
CA LEU A 94 -6.74 3.23 -8.12
C LEU A 94 -5.42 3.93 -8.48
N LEU A 95 -4.43 3.15 -8.91
CA LEU A 95 -3.17 3.67 -9.44
C LEU A 95 -3.31 3.79 -10.96
N PRO A 96 -3.34 5.01 -11.54
CA PRO A 96 -3.32 5.17 -12.99
C PRO A 96 -1.95 4.75 -13.56
N LYS A 97 -1.89 4.46 -14.86
CA LYS A 97 -0.65 4.13 -15.59
C LYS A 97 0.51 5.09 -15.29
N ALA A 98 0.23 6.39 -15.30
CA ALA A 98 1.20 7.44 -14.97
C ALA A 98 1.87 7.25 -13.60
N VAL A 99 1.18 6.66 -12.62
CA VAL A 99 1.75 6.33 -11.31
C VAL A 99 2.50 5.00 -11.34
N LEU A 100 1.97 4.00 -12.04
CA LEU A 100 2.63 2.69 -12.19
C LEU A 100 4.02 2.82 -12.83
N ASP A 101 4.19 3.81 -13.71
CA ASP A 101 5.42 4.06 -14.46
C ASP A 101 6.44 4.94 -13.71
N ILE A 102 6.08 5.55 -12.57
CA ILE A 102 7.00 6.44 -11.83
C ILE A 102 8.16 5.67 -11.17
N PRO A 103 7.93 4.61 -10.37
CA PRO A 103 9.03 3.89 -9.75
C PRO A 103 9.84 3.12 -10.80
N ALA A 104 11.17 3.04 -10.63
CA ALA A 104 12.04 2.39 -11.60
C ALA A 104 11.71 0.91 -11.86
N ARG A 105 11.08 0.24 -10.89
CA ARG A 105 10.61 -1.17 -10.96
C ARG A 105 9.09 -1.28 -10.94
N GLY A 106 8.39 -0.17 -11.13
CA GLY A 106 6.94 -0.06 -11.04
C GLY A 106 6.38 -0.35 -9.65
N CYS A 107 5.12 -0.79 -9.63
CA CYS A 107 4.36 -1.06 -8.41
C CYS A 107 4.08 -2.55 -8.26
N ILE A 108 4.27 -3.08 -7.06
CA ILE A 108 3.84 -4.43 -6.69
C ILE A 108 2.70 -4.37 -5.69
N ASN A 109 1.76 -5.31 -5.80
CA ASN A 109 0.67 -5.46 -4.85
C ASN A 109 0.81 -6.74 -4.04
N VAL A 110 0.56 -6.64 -2.73
CA VAL A 110 0.34 -7.80 -1.87
C VAL A 110 -1.15 -8.10 -1.83
N HIS A 111 -1.56 -9.14 -2.55
CA HIS A 111 -2.96 -9.55 -2.68
C HIS A 111 -3.27 -10.72 -1.75
N GLY A 112 -4.36 -10.62 -0.99
CA GLY A 112 -4.74 -11.57 0.06
C GLY A 112 -5.39 -12.88 -0.44
N SER A 113 -5.00 -13.38 -1.61
CA SER A 113 -5.36 -14.72 -2.09
C SER A 113 -4.24 -15.35 -2.92
N ILE A 114 -4.42 -16.63 -3.23
CA ILE A 114 -3.65 -17.35 -4.26
C ILE A 114 -4.29 -17.01 -5.62
N LEU A 115 -3.68 -16.07 -6.35
CA LEU A 115 -4.15 -15.68 -7.68
C LEU A 115 -4.02 -16.85 -8.68
N PRO A 116 -4.88 -16.92 -9.73
CA PRO A 116 -5.85 -15.92 -10.15
C PRO A 116 -7.18 -15.94 -9.37
N ARG A 117 -7.35 -16.83 -8.39
CA ARG A 117 -8.58 -16.94 -7.60
C ARG A 117 -8.74 -15.73 -6.69
N TRP A 118 -9.98 -15.26 -6.52
CA TRP A 118 -10.35 -14.12 -5.67
C TRP A 118 -9.67 -12.79 -6.00
N ARG A 119 -9.57 -12.42 -7.28
CA ARG A 119 -9.33 -11.01 -7.64
C ARG A 119 -10.41 -10.11 -7.00
N GLY A 120 -10.03 -8.88 -6.66
CA GLY A 120 -10.94 -7.87 -6.13
C GLY A 120 -10.77 -7.58 -4.63
N ALA A 121 -11.77 -6.95 -4.03
CA ALA A 121 -11.59 -6.18 -2.79
C ALA A 121 -11.61 -6.99 -1.47
N ALA A 122 -12.16 -8.21 -1.46
CA ALA A 122 -12.38 -8.97 -0.21
C ALA A 122 -11.96 -10.45 -0.32
N PRO A 123 -10.73 -10.76 -0.77
CA PRO A 123 -10.32 -12.14 -1.04
C PRO A 123 -10.38 -13.07 0.18
N ILE A 124 -10.00 -12.56 1.36
CA ILE A 124 -9.97 -13.33 2.61
C ILE A 124 -11.38 -13.82 2.95
N GLN A 125 -12.34 -12.89 3.07
CA GLN A 125 -13.72 -13.21 3.43
C GLN A 125 -14.36 -14.15 2.40
N ARG A 126 -14.06 -13.94 1.11
CA ARG A 126 -14.65 -14.74 0.03
C ARG A 126 -14.14 -16.18 0.01
N SER A 127 -12.85 -16.41 0.29
CA SER A 127 -12.29 -17.76 0.41
C SER A 127 -12.97 -18.55 1.53
N ILE A 128 -13.18 -17.93 2.70
CA ILE A 128 -13.91 -18.53 3.82
C ILE A 128 -15.35 -18.84 3.43
N TRP A 129 -16.05 -17.85 2.84
CA TRP A 129 -17.45 -17.99 2.45
C TRP A 129 -17.68 -19.14 1.46
N ALA A 130 -16.76 -19.35 0.52
CA ALA A 130 -16.84 -20.43 -0.45
C ALA A 130 -16.42 -21.81 0.11
N GLY A 131 -15.91 -21.85 1.35
CA GLY A 131 -15.42 -23.08 1.97
C GLY A 131 -14.08 -23.57 1.40
N ASP A 132 -13.25 -22.66 0.88
CA ASP A 132 -11.92 -23.01 0.37
C ASP A 132 -11.08 -23.64 1.49
N LYS A 133 -10.38 -24.73 1.17
CA LYS A 133 -9.52 -25.46 2.13
C LYS A 133 -8.17 -24.78 2.33
N GLU A 134 -7.77 -23.98 1.37
CA GLU A 134 -6.52 -23.22 1.37
C GLU A 134 -6.75 -21.83 0.80
N THR A 135 -5.97 -20.88 1.30
CA THR A 135 -5.84 -19.53 0.77
C THR A 135 -4.41 -19.07 1.06
N GLY A 136 -4.06 -17.85 0.67
CA GLY A 136 -2.70 -17.38 0.84
C GLY A 136 -2.53 -15.94 0.38
N VAL A 137 -1.29 -15.61 0.02
CA VAL A 137 -0.91 -14.28 -0.44
C VAL A 137 -0.18 -14.42 -1.76
N THR A 138 -0.48 -13.52 -2.70
CA THR A 138 0.28 -13.37 -3.95
C THR A 138 0.91 -11.98 -3.98
N ILE A 139 2.21 -11.92 -4.27
CA ILE A 139 2.86 -10.67 -4.65
C ILE A 139 2.81 -10.60 -6.17
N MET A 140 2.16 -9.58 -6.71
CA MET A 140 1.99 -9.40 -8.15
C MET A 140 2.53 -8.06 -8.60
N GLN A 141 3.13 -8.02 -9.79
CA GLN A 141 3.33 -6.75 -10.49
C GLN A 141 1.96 -6.18 -10.83
N MET A 142 1.73 -4.90 -10.54
CA MET A 142 0.52 -4.22 -10.95
C MET A 142 0.60 -3.84 -12.42
N ASP A 143 -0.46 -4.12 -13.16
CA ASP A 143 -0.69 -3.73 -14.54
C ASP A 143 -1.89 -2.77 -14.66
N GLU A 144 -2.12 -2.29 -15.89
CA GLU A 144 -3.21 -1.37 -16.25
C GLU A 144 -4.52 -2.12 -16.51
#